data_AF-A0A530LB32-F1
#
_entry.id   AF-A0A530LB32-F1
#
_cell.length_a   1.000
_cell.length_b   1.000
_cell.length_c   1.000
_cell.angle_alpha   90.00
_cell.angle_beta   90.00
_cell.angle_gamma   90.00
#
_symmetry.space_group_name_H-M   'P 1'
#
loop_
_entity.id
_entity.type
_entity.pdbx_description
1 polymer ?
#
loop_
_entity_poly.entity_id
_entity_poly.type
_entity_poly.pdbx_seq_one_letter_code
_entity_poly.pdbx_strand_id
1 'polypeptide(L)'
;MCDGVTQGQPGMELSLFSRDVIAMAAAIGLSHNMFDAAVYLGVCDKIVPGLVIAALTFGHLPAVFIPAGPMTTGIPNDEKAKIRQLYAEGKVGRAELLEAESKSYHGPGTCTFYGTANSNQMLMEIMGLHTPGASFVNPGTPLRDALTR
;
A
#
# COMPACT_ATOMS: atom_id res chain seq x y z
N MET A 1 -5.95 -2.57 -6.24
CA MET A 1 -6.77 -1.34 -6.15
C MET A 1 -5.95 -0.25 -5.47
N CYS A 2 -6.15 1.02 -5.81
CA CYS A 2 -5.48 2.15 -5.18
C CYS A 2 -6.51 3.08 -4.53
N ASP A 3 -6.58 3.08 -3.20
CA ASP A 3 -7.55 3.88 -2.44
C ASP A 3 -7.38 5.38 -2.71
N GLY A 4 -6.14 5.85 -2.88
CA GLY A 4 -5.85 7.25 -3.21
C GLY A 4 -6.46 7.71 -4.54
N VAL A 5 -6.59 6.81 -5.52
CA VAL A 5 -7.18 7.12 -6.83
C VAL A 5 -8.71 7.02 -6.79
N THR A 6 -9.26 6.06 -6.04
CA THR A 6 -10.70 5.83 -5.97
C THR A 6 -11.41 6.67 -4.93
N GLN A 7 -10.69 7.39 -4.08
CA GLN A 7 -11.27 8.23 -3.03
C GLN A 7 -12.24 9.26 -3.62
N GLY A 8 -13.49 9.26 -3.13
CA GLY A 8 -14.55 10.15 -3.61
C GLY A 8 -15.18 9.71 -4.95
N GLN A 9 -14.85 8.52 -5.45
CA GLN A 9 -15.45 7.90 -6.64
C GLN A 9 -16.27 6.66 -6.25
N PRO A 10 -17.27 6.24 -7.05
CA PRO A 10 -18.05 5.02 -6.79
C PRO A 10 -17.21 3.75 -6.62
N GLY A 11 -16.02 3.70 -7.22
CA GLY A 11 -15.08 2.59 -7.06
C GLY A 11 -14.60 2.38 -5.61
N MET A 12 -14.71 3.39 -4.74
CA MET A 12 -14.32 3.27 -3.33
C MET A 12 -15.12 2.19 -2.58
N GLU A 13 -16.36 1.91 -3.01
CA GLU A 13 -17.20 0.85 -2.45
C GLU A 13 -16.55 -0.54 -2.58
N LEU A 14 -15.63 -0.72 -3.53
CA LEU A 14 -14.92 -1.98 -3.75
C LEU A 14 -13.61 -2.08 -2.94
N SER A 15 -13.20 -1.02 -2.24
CA SER A 15 -11.90 -0.95 -1.54
C SER A 15 -11.73 -2.11 -0.58
N LEU A 16 -12.63 -2.22 0.39
CA LEU A 16 -12.48 -3.25 1.43
C LEU A 16 -12.65 -4.66 0.85
N PHE A 17 -13.58 -4.86 -0.09
CA PHE A 17 -13.78 -6.15 -0.76
C PHE A 17 -12.52 -6.62 -1.50
N SER A 18 -11.67 -5.70 -1.98
CA SER A 18 -10.41 -6.08 -2.61
C SER A 18 -9.49 -6.87 -1.66
N ARG A 19 -9.58 -6.68 -0.34
CA ARG A 19 -8.85 -7.49 0.65
C ARG A 19 -9.22 -8.97 0.55
N ASP A 20 -10.52 -9.25 0.55
CA ASP A 20 -11.04 -10.62 0.55
C ASP A 20 -10.79 -11.31 -0.81
N VAL A 21 -10.87 -10.54 -1.90
CA VAL A 21 -10.48 -11.01 -3.23
C VAL A 21 -9.00 -11.37 -3.27
N ILE A 22 -8.11 -10.55 -2.71
CA ILE A 22 -6.67 -10.83 -2.65
C ILE A 22 -6.40 -12.08 -1.81
N ALA A 23 -7.04 -12.19 -0.64
CA ALA A 23 -6.91 -13.36 0.22
C ALA A 23 -7.33 -14.64 -0.50
N MET A 24 -8.50 -14.63 -1.16
CA MET A 24 -9.01 -15.77 -1.90
C MET A 24 -8.11 -16.13 -3.09
N ALA A 25 -7.67 -15.13 -3.87
CA ALA A 25 -6.82 -15.36 -5.04
C ALA A 25 -5.47 -15.98 -4.64
N ALA A 26 -4.83 -15.45 -3.59
CA ALA A 26 -3.58 -16.00 -3.08
C ALA A 26 -3.76 -17.41 -2.49
N ALA A 27 -4.86 -17.66 -1.76
CA ALA A 27 -5.17 -18.97 -1.22
C ALA A 27 -5.42 -20.02 -2.32
N ILE A 28 -6.13 -19.66 -3.40
CA ILE A 28 -6.33 -20.53 -4.57
C ILE A 28 -4.97 -20.90 -5.18
N GLY A 29 -4.08 -19.91 -5.36
CA GLY A 29 -2.73 -20.16 -5.88
C GLY A 29 -1.94 -21.15 -5.03
N LEU A 30 -2.03 -21.07 -3.70
CA LEU A 30 -1.31 -21.97 -2.78
C LEU A 30 -1.98 -23.35 -2.62
N SER A 31 -3.26 -23.48 -2.98
CA SER A 31 -4.05 -24.71 -2.79
C SER A 31 -3.54 -25.93 -3.56
N HIS A 32 -2.67 -25.73 -4.54
CA HIS A 32 -2.09 -26.80 -5.34
C HIS A 32 -1.06 -27.66 -4.58
N ASN A 33 -0.63 -27.22 -3.39
CA ASN A 33 0.32 -27.96 -2.54
C ASN A 33 1.64 -28.32 -3.26
N MET A 34 2.15 -27.38 -4.06
CA MET A 34 3.38 -27.53 -4.86
C MET A 34 4.51 -26.59 -4.43
N PHE A 35 4.33 -25.85 -3.34
CA PHE A 35 5.26 -24.81 -2.89
C PHE A 35 5.88 -25.19 -1.55
N ASP A 36 7.19 -24.99 -1.42
CA ASP A 36 7.91 -25.19 -0.16
C ASP A 36 7.96 -23.92 0.71
N ALA A 37 7.66 -22.75 0.14
CA ALA A 37 7.63 -21.45 0.80
C ALA A 37 6.82 -20.43 -0.03
N ALA A 38 6.48 -19.29 0.57
CA ALA A 38 5.80 -18.18 -0.10
C ALA A 38 6.45 -16.82 0.22
N VAL A 39 6.58 -15.98 -0.81
CA VAL A 39 7.04 -14.59 -0.69
C VAL A 39 5.87 -13.67 -1.04
N TYR A 40 5.53 -12.76 -0.13
CA TYR A 40 4.36 -11.89 -0.26
C TYR A 40 4.77 -10.44 -0.52
N LEU A 41 4.42 -9.94 -1.70
CA LEU A 41 4.70 -8.56 -2.11
C LEU A 41 3.49 -7.67 -1.80
N GLY A 42 3.44 -7.15 -0.57
CA GLY A 42 2.29 -6.39 -0.04
C GLY A 42 2.65 -4.94 0.28
N VAL A 43 1.95 -3.98 -0.34
CA VAL A 43 2.34 -2.57 -0.24
C VAL A 43 1.15 -1.65 0.08
N CYS A 44 0.13 -1.63 -0.78
CA CYS A 44 -1.04 -0.76 -0.61
C CYS A 44 -2.01 -1.27 0.46
N ASP A 45 -2.87 -0.38 0.96
CA ASP A 45 -3.76 -0.53 2.12
C ASP A 45 -4.33 -1.94 2.32
N LYS A 46 -5.04 -2.46 1.32
CA LYS A 46 -5.79 -3.72 1.42
C LYS A 46 -4.99 -4.94 0.97
N ILE A 47 -3.83 -4.72 0.34
CA ILE A 47 -2.98 -5.80 -0.18
C ILE A 47 -2.34 -6.55 0.98
N VAL A 48 -1.67 -5.85 1.90
CA VAL A 48 -1.00 -6.46 3.05
C VAL A 48 -1.94 -7.36 3.85
N PRO A 49 -3.08 -6.88 4.38
CA PRO A 49 -3.97 -7.75 5.17
C PRO A 49 -4.59 -8.87 4.34
N GLY A 50 -4.87 -8.67 3.05
CA GLY A 50 -5.37 -9.75 2.18
C GLY A 50 -4.34 -10.88 2.03
N LEU A 51 -3.08 -10.55 1.79
CA LEU A 51 -1.99 -11.52 1.71
C LEU A 51 -1.73 -12.20 3.05
N VAL A 52 -1.84 -11.49 4.17
CA VAL A 52 -1.70 -12.07 5.52
C VAL A 52 -2.79 -13.10 5.81
N ILE A 53 -4.06 -12.82 5.45
CA ILE A 53 -5.16 -13.79 5.62
C ILE A 53 -4.86 -15.08 4.84
N ALA A 54 -4.37 -14.95 3.60
CA ALA A 54 -3.95 -16.10 2.81
C ALA A 54 -2.77 -16.86 3.46
N ALA A 55 -1.73 -16.15 3.88
CA ALA A 55 -0.55 -16.74 4.52
C ALA A 55 -0.91 -17.53 5.78
N LEU A 56 -1.78 -16.98 6.63
CA LEU A 56 -2.25 -17.65 7.86
C LEU A 56 -3.06 -18.92 7.55
N THR A 57 -3.80 -18.94 6.45
CA THR A 57 -4.53 -20.15 5.98
C THR A 57 -3.55 -21.28 5.63
N PHE A 58 -2.37 -20.94 5.13
CA PHE A 58 -1.28 -21.87 4.80
C PHE A 58 -0.10 -21.72 5.78
N GLY A 59 -0.37 -21.47 7.07
CA GLY A 59 0.66 -21.15 8.07
C GLY A 59 1.72 -22.23 8.34
N HIS A 60 1.60 -23.40 7.70
CA HIS A 60 2.64 -24.43 7.69
C HIS A 60 3.76 -24.14 6.67
N LEU A 61 3.51 -23.26 5.69
CA LEU A 61 4.53 -22.82 4.73
C LEU A 61 5.37 -21.70 5.33
N PRO A 62 6.71 -21.78 5.24
CA PRO A 62 7.59 -20.63 5.48
C PRO A 62 7.16 -19.43 4.63
N ALA A 63 7.02 -18.28 5.27
CA ALA A 63 6.53 -17.07 4.65
C ALA A 63 7.40 -15.85 5.00
N VAL A 64 7.65 -14.98 4.03
CA VAL A 64 8.24 -13.66 4.24
C VAL A 64 7.46 -12.61 3.46
N PHE A 65 7.30 -11.43 4.06
CA PHE A 65 6.66 -10.29 3.42
C PHE A 65 7.72 -9.26 3.06
N ILE A 66 7.64 -8.73 1.83
CA ILE A 66 8.62 -7.76 1.32
C ILE A 66 7.91 -6.43 1.07
N PRO A 67 8.23 -5.38 1.85
CA PRO A 67 7.71 -4.05 1.62
C PRO A 67 8.44 -3.36 0.46
N ALA A 68 7.74 -2.48 -0.26
CA ALA A 68 8.38 -1.56 -1.22
C ALA A 68 8.82 -0.23 -0.58
N GLY A 69 8.16 0.16 0.51
CA GLY A 69 8.38 1.42 1.20
C GLY A 69 7.54 2.60 0.65
N PRO A 70 7.59 3.75 1.34
CA PRO A 70 6.82 4.93 0.99
C PRO A 70 7.42 5.69 -0.18
N MET A 71 6.56 6.45 -0.86
CA MET A 71 6.99 7.50 -1.76
C MET A 71 7.92 8.48 -1.05
N THR A 72 8.78 9.16 -1.81
CA THR A 72 9.54 10.30 -1.29
C THR A 72 8.60 11.46 -0.93
N THR A 73 9.09 12.36 -0.08
CA THR A 73 8.34 13.56 0.30
C THR A 73 8.12 14.49 -0.90
N GLY A 74 6.93 15.07 -0.99
CA GLY A 74 6.58 16.12 -1.94
C GLY A 74 5.62 17.10 -1.30
N ILE A 75 4.48 17.39 -1.94
CA ILE A 75 3.52 18.35 -1.37
C ILE A 75 2.97 17.84 -0.02
N PRO A 76 2.81 18.71 0.99
CA PRO A 76 2.20 18.32 2.26
C PRO A 76 0.73 17.94 2.12
N ASN A 77 0.26 17.03 2.97
CA ASN A 77 -1.16 16.64 3.00
C ASN A 77 -2.10 17.81 3.32
N ASP A 78 -1.67 18.76 4.15
CA ASP A 78 -2.47 19.93 4.51
C ASP A 78 -2.73 20.84 3.30
N GLU A 79 -1.72 21.00 2.45
CA GLU A 79 -1.84 21.77 1.21
C GLU A 79 -2.81 21.09 0.23
N LYS A 80 -2.68 19.77 0.07
CA LYS A 80 -3.60 18.95 -0.72
C LYS A 80 -5.04 19.06 -0.20
N ALA A 81 -5.24 18.90 1.11
CA ALA A 81 -6.56 18.98 1.73
C ALA A 81 -7.18 20.37 1.54
N LYS A 82 -6.39 21.44 1.68
CA LYS A 82 -6.83 22.81 1.45
C LYS A 82 -7.33 23.03 0.02
N ILE A 83 -6.62 22.56 -1.00
CA ILE A 83 -7.06 22.69 -2.40
C ILE A 83 -8.37 21.94 -2.65
N ARG A 84 -8.52 20.72 -2.10
CA ARG A 84 -9.79 19.97 -2.17
C ARG A 84 -10.96 20.72 -1.54
N GLN A 85 -10.75 21.34 -0.38
CA GLN A 85 -11.76 22.15 0.31
C GLN A 85 -12.15 23.37 -0.54
N LEU A 86 -11.17 24.13 -1.04
CA LEU A 86 -11.44 25.29 -1.89
C LEU A 86 -12.18 24.91 -3.17
N TYR A 87 -11.89 23.75 -3.76
CA TYR A 87 -12.59 23.27 -4.94
C TYR A 87 -14.06 22.93 -4.63
N ALA A 88 -14.30 22.25 -3.50
CA ALA A 88 -15.66 21.96 -3.03
C ALA A 88 -16.46 23.25 -2.71
N GLU A 89 -15.79 24.32 -2.28
CA GLU A 89 -16.37 25.65 -2.07
C GLU A 89 -16.54 26.46 -3.37
N GLY A 90 -16.09 25.95 -4.52
CA GLY A 90 -16.12 26.65 -5.81
C GLY A 90 -15.12 27.82 -5.92
N LYS A 91 -14.13 27.88 -5.03
CA LYS A 91 -13.12 28.96 -4.97
C LYS A 91 -11.90 28.73 -5.85
N VAL A 92 -11.70 27.50 -6.34
CA VAL A 92 -10.65 27.15 -7.32
C VAL A 92 -11.24 26.30 -8.42
N GLY A 93 -10.62 26.35 -9.61
CA GLY A 93 -11.03 25.59 -10.77
C GLY A 93 -10.53 24.14 -10.78
N ARG A 94 -10.93 23.40 -11.82
CA ARG A 94 -10.50 22.03 -12.06
C ARG A 94 -8.99 21.93 -12.36
N ALA A 95 -8.39 22.97 -12.93
CA ALA A 95 -6.98 22.99 -13.29
C ALA A 95 -6.10 22.96 -12.03
N GLU A 96 -6.42 23.80 -11.05
CA GLU A 96 -5.73 23.87 -9.76
C GLU A 96 -5.91 22.58 -8.96
N LEU A 97 -7.13 22.01 -8.96
CA LEU A 97 -7.36 20.70 -8.34
C LEU A 97 -6.51 19.61 -9.00
N LEU A 98 -6.50 19.55 -10.32
CA LEU A 98 -5.74 18.54 -11.06
C LEU A 98 -4.24 18.67 -10.81
N GLU A 99 -3.71 19.89 -10.74
CA GLU A 99 -2.32 20.13 -10.43
C GLU A 99 -1.95 19.61 -9.04
N ALA A 100 -2.76 19.93 -8.02
CA ALA A 100 -2.54 19.46 -6.65
C ALA A 100 -2.67 17.93 -6.52
N GLU A 101 -3.68 17.32 -7.15
CA GLU A 101 -3.84 15.85 -7.16
C GLU A 101 -2.69 15.15 -7.88
N SER A 102 -2.25 15.69 -9.02
CA SER A 102 -1.13 15.11 -9.79
C SER A 102 0.18 15.20 -9.01
N LYS A 103 0.40 16.32 -8.32
CA LYS A 103 1.55 16.50 -7.42
C LYS A 103 1.48 15.67 -6.16
N SER A 104 0.35 15.04 -5.82
CA SER A 104 0.24 14.17 -4.62
C SER A 104 0.95 12.83 -4.74
N TYR A 105 1.33 12.44 -5.97
CA TYR A 105 2.02 11.18 -6.26
C TYR A 105 3.48 11.49 -6.59
N HIS A 106 4.32 11.55 -5.56
CA HIS A 106 5.70 12.06 -5.64
C HIS A 106 6.70 11.10 -6.29
N GLY A 107 6.33 9.84 -6.46
CA GLY A 107 7.17 8.79 -7.02
C GLY A 107 6.54 7.41 -6.80
N PRO A 108 7.27 6.31 -7.07
CA PRO A 108 6.85 4.97 -6.67
C PRO A 108 6.80 4.82 -5.14
N GLY A 109 5.84 4.05 -4.61
CA GLY A 109 5.74 3.71 -3.19
C GLY A 109 4.33 3.88 -2.60
N THR A 110 4.19 3.67 -1.29
CA THR A 110 2.96 3.96 -0.54
C THR A 110 2.78 5.46 -0.28
N CYS A 111 1.59 5.84 0.20
CA CYS A 111 1.33 7.18 0.76
C CYS A 111 2.43 7.59 1.76
N THR A 112 2.74 8.88 1.84
CA THR A 112 3.85 9.42 2.67
C THR A 112 3.51 9.57 4.16
N PHE A 113 2.24 9.43 4.54
CA PHE A 113 1.76 9.60 5.92
C PHE A 113 1.43 8.26 6.57
N TYR A 114 1.24 8.25 7.90
CA TYR A 114 0.83 7.07 8.66
C TYR A 114 -0.66 6.72 8.48
N GLY A 115 -1.05 6.49 7.23
CA GLY A 115 -2.32 5.87 6.85
C GLY A 115 -2.23 4.34 6.88
N THR A 116 -3.27 3.66 6.40
CA THR A 116 -3.40 2.21 6.50
C THR A 116 -2.21 1.46 5.90
N ALA A 117 -1.72 1.82 4.70
CA ALA A 117 -0.54 1.19 4.11
C ALA A 117 0.67 1.20 5.07
N ASN A 118 1.08 2.37 5.56
CA ASN A 118 2.27 2.50 6.41
C ASN A 118 2.06 1.94 7.82
N SER A 119 0.86 2.05 8.38
CA SER A 119 0.52 1.39 9.65
C SER A 119 0.58 -0.13 9.53
N ASN A 120 0.14 -0.68 8.40
CA ASN A 120 0.31 -2.11 8.11
C ASN A 120 1.79 -2.46 7.98
N GLN A 121 2.61 -1.65 7.30
CA GLN A 121 4.05 -1.93 7.22
C GLN A 121 4.69 -2.00 8.61
N MET A 122 4.35 -1.07 9.52
CA MET A 122 4.80 -1.12 10.92
C MET A 122 4.35 -2.40 11.63
N LEU A 123 3.08 -2.75 11.49
CA LEU A 123 2.52 -3.94 12.14
C LEU A 123 3.23 -5.22 11.67
N MET A 124 3.49 -5.34 10.38
CA MET A 124 4.20 -6.48 9.80
C MET A 124 5.63 -6.60 10.34
N GLU A 125 6.33 -5.49 10.53
CA GLU A 125 7.65 -5.49 11.13
C GLU A 125 7.61 -5.87 12.63
N ILE A 126 6.63 -5.35 13.38
CA ILE A 126 6.40 -5.72 14.79
C ILE A 126 6.09 -7.21 14.94
N MET A 127 5.32 -7.77 14.01
CA MET A 127 4.98 -9.20 13.97
C MET A 127 6.15 -10.09 13.53
N GLY A 128 7.29 -9.51 13.12
CA GLY A 128 8.45 -10.26 12.63
C GLY A 128 8.27 -10.84 11.22
N LEU A 129 7.31 -10.33 10.45
CA LEU A 129 7.02 -10.79 9.08
C LEU A 129 7.84 -10.05 8.01
N HIS A 130 8.42 -8.89 8.37
CA HIS A 130 9.38 -8.15 7.55
C HIS A 130 10.79 -8.30 8.11
N THR A 131 11.78 -8.15 7.23
CA THR A 131 13.16 -7.87 7.63
C THR A 131 13.20 -6.58 8.48
N PRO A 132 13.85 -6.58 9.66
CA PRO A 132 13.96 -5.40 10.50
C PRO A 132 14.54 -4.19 9.75
N GLY A 133 13.92 -3.02 9.93
CA GLY A 133 14.28 -1.77 9.27
C GLY A 133 13.79 -1.64 7.82
N ALA A 134 13.13 -2.64 7.26
CA ALA A 134 12.77 -2.62 5.84
C ALA A 134 11.52 -1.79 5.51
N SER A 135 10.64 -1.49 6.46
CA SER A 135 9.32 -0.93 6.18
C SER A 135 9.36 0.46 5.51
N PHE A 136 10.34 1.28 5.86
CA PHE A 136 10.33 2.73 5.52
C PHE A 136 11.46 3.19 4.61
N VAL A 137 12.27 2.28 4.06
CA VAL A 137 13.27 2.64 3.07
C VAL A 137 12.59 2.98 1.73
N ASN A 138 12.84 4.16 1.17
CA ASN A 138 12.19 4.56 -0.09
C ASN A 138 12.59 3.64 -1.27
N PRO A 139 11.68 3.43 -2.24
CA PRO A 139 11.98 2.80 -3.51
C PRO A 139 13.17 3.42 -4.26
N GLY A 140 13.89 2.62 -5.03
CA GLY A 140 14.96 3.09 -5.92
C GLY A 140 16.25 3.54 -5.21
N THR A 141 16.42 3.19 -3.94
CA THR A 141 17.66 3.44 -3.20
C THR A 141 18.54 2.18 -3.17
N PRO A 142 19.88 2.30 -3.10
CA PRO A 142 20.75 1.14 -2.96
C PRO A 142 20.42 0.26 -1.74
N LEU A 143 19.94 0.88 -0.65
CA LEU A 143 19.50 0.16 0.53
C LEU A 143 18.20 -0.62 0.29
N ARG A 144 17.22 -0.04 -0.43
CA ARG A 144 16.02 -0.78 -0.82
C ARG A 144 16.38 -1.99 -1.68
N ASP A 145 17.26 -1.82 -2.66
CA ASP A 145 17.70 -2.91 -3.51
C ASP A 145 18.37 -4.03 -2.70
N ALA A 146 19.16 -3.68 -1.68
CA ALA A 146 19.78 -4.66 -0.79
C ALA A 146 18.75 -5.39 0.09
N LEU A 147 17.68 -4.73 0.50
CA LEU A 147 16.61 -5.29 1.35
C LEU A 147 15.64 -6.20 0.60
N THR A 148 15.59 -6.14 -0.73
CA THR A 148 14.65 -6.91 -1.57
C THR A 148 15.31 -7.99 -2.41
N ARG A 149 16.60 -8.27 -2.19
CA ARG A 149 17.37 -9.31 -2.90
C ARG A 149 17.14 -10.70 -2.32
#